data_AF-A0A4W5JEZ6-F1
#
_entry.id   AF-A0A4W5JEZ6-F1
#
_cell.length_a   1.000
_cell.length_b   1.000
_cell.length_c   1.000
_cell.angle_alpha   90.00
_cell.angle_beta   90.00
_cell.angle_gamma   90.00
#
_symmetry.space_group_name_H-M   'P 1'
#
loop_
_entity.id
_entity.type
_entity.pdbx_description
1 polymer ?
#
loop_
_entity_poly.entity_id
_entity_poly.type
_entity_poly.pdbx_seq_one_letter_code
_entity_poly.pdbx_strand_id
1 'polypeptide(L)'
;DGPIGGGCVNWYQYYNVCRAGELNPHKGAINFDNIGYAWIAIFQVITLEGWVDIMYYVMDAHSFYNFIYFIFLIIVSIMTFRPLQLDSTPDKPTRVS
;
A
#
# COMPACT_ATOMS: atom_id res chain seq x y z
N ASP A 1 -31.24 5.08 46.22
CA ASP A 1 -30.64 4.00 47.03
C ASP A 1 -30.13 2.91 46.07
N GLY A 2 -28.91 2.90 45.51
CA GLY A 2 -27.56 2.75 46.08
C GLY A 2 -27.11 1.27 46.05
N PRO A 3 -25.81 0.87 45.92
CA PRO A 3 -24.68 1.42 45.14
C PRO A 3 -23.70 0.34 44.58
N ILE A 4 -23.34 0.26 43.28
CA ILE A 4 -22.07 -0.35 42.76
C ILE A 4 -21.98 -0.34 41.22
N GLY A 5 -20.85 0.14 40.69
CA GLY A 5 -20.41 -0.12 39.31
C GLY A 5 -19.96 1.15 38.59
N GLY A 6 -18.70 1.57 38.77
CA GLY A 6 -18.12 2.70 38.05
C GLY A 6 -18.25 2.50 36.53
N GLY A 7 -19.13 3.28 35.91
CA GLY A 7 -19.33 3.23 34.46
C GLY A 7 -18.11 3.79 33.77
N CYS A 8 -17.23 2.91 33.29
CA CYS A 8 -16.14 3.30 32.40
C CYS A 8 -16.71 4.09 31.23
N VAL A 9 -16.27 5.34 31.09
CA VAL A 9 -16.80 6.18 30.02
C VAL A 9 -16.13 5.79 28.70
N ASN A 10 -16.93 5.43 27.70
CA ASN A 10 -16.42 4.98 26.41
C ASN A 10 -16.12 6.20 25.51
N TRP A 11 -14.86 6.63 25.50
CA TRP A 11 -14.39 7.74 24.65
C TRP A 11 -14.44 7.44 23.14
N TYR A 12 -14.53 6.17 22.72
CA TYR A 12 -14.63 5.82 21.29
C TYR A 12 -15.87 6.40 20.61
N GLN A 13 -16.91 6.75 21.39
CA GLN A 13 -18.13 7.38 20.87
C GLN A 13 -17.91 8.81 20.35
N TYR A 14 -16.83 9.48 20.77
CA TYR A 14 -16.49 10.84 20.33
C TYR A 14 -15.52 10.88 19.14
N TYR A 15 -15.10 9.71 18.62
CA TYR A 15 -14.26 9.61 17.41
C TYR A 15 -15.11 9.41 16.15
N ASN A 16 -16.05 10.31 15.93
CA ASN A 16 -17.00 10.32 14.82
C ASN A 16 -16.63 11.34 13.73
N VAL A 17 -15.46 11.98 13.83
CA VAL A 17 -14.95 12.95 12.85
C VAL A 17 -13.55 12.52 12.40
N CYS A 18 -13.42 12.16 11.12
CA CYS A 18 -12.11 11.96 10.51
C CYS A 18 -11.39 13.31 10.40
N ARG A 19 -10.20 13.41 11.00
CA ARG A 19 -9.26 14.52 10.83
C ARG A 19 -7.92 13.96 10.37
N ALA A 20 -7.19 14.73 9.58
CA ALA A 20 -5.80 14.42 9.30
C ALA A 20 -5.02 14.37 10.62
N GLY A 21 -4.42 13.23 10.94
CA GLY A 21 -3.56 13.07 12.11
C GLY A 21 -2.22 13.74 11.89
N GLU A 22 -1.50 14.04 12.98
CA GLU A 22 -0.16 14.66 12.89
C GLU A 22 0.93 13.72 12.37
N LEU A 23 0.66 12.41 12.31
CA LEU A 23 1.62 11.39 11.89
C LEU A 23 1.04 10.53 10.78
N ASN A 24 1.81 10.43 9.69
CA ASN A 24 1.51 9.54 8.58
C ASN A 24 1.90 8.07 8.91
N PRO A 25 1.19 7.07 8.37
CA PRO A 25 1.50 5.65 8.56
C PRO A 25 2.97 5.31 8.20
N HIS A 26 3.55 4.29 8.82
CA HIS A 26 4.97 3.93 8.67
C HIS A 26 5.97 5.05 9.00
N LYS A 27 5.74 5.83 10.08
CA LYS A 27 6.59 6.97 10.48
C LYS A 27 6.70 8.06 9.39
N GLY A 28 5.69 8.19 8.53
CA GLY A 28 5.70 9.11 7.39
C GLY A 28 6.61 8.72 6.23
N ALA A 29 6.88 7.42 6.07
CA ALA A 29 7.59 6.90 4.90
C ALA A 29 6.70 6.84 3.65
N ILE A 30 5.37 6.77 3.80
CA ILE A 30 4.41 6.68 2.70
C ILE A 30 3.59 7.98 2.64
N ASN A 31 4.20 9.02 2.09
CA ASN A 31 3.57 10.34 1.93
C ASN A 31 3.66 10.76 0.46
N PHE A 32 2.57 11.33 -0.08
CA PHE A 32 2.56 11.99 -1.39
C PHE A 32 2.86 13.50 -1.29
N ASP A 33 3.17 13.99 -0.09
CA ASP A 33 3.43 15.42 0.17
C ASP A 33 4.69 15.94 -0.54
N ASN A 34 5.62 15.04 -0.88
CA ASN A 34 6.85 15.36 -1.59
C ASN A 34 7.08 14.39 -2.75
N ILE A 35 7.62 14.91 -3.86
CA ILE A 35 7.88 14.13 -5.08
C ILE A 35 8.82 12.94 -4.81
N GLY A 36 9.79 13.06 -3.89
CA GLY A 36 10.75 12.00 -3.58
C GLY A 36 10.14 10.80 -2.84
N TYR A 37 9.28 11.04 -1.85
CA TYR A 37 8.61 9.96 -1.12
C TYR A 37 7.55 9.26 -1.98
N ALA A 38 6.88 10.00 -2.87
CA ALA A 38 5.96 9.43 -3.85
C ALA A 38 6.68 8.42 -4.78
N TRP A 39 7.90 8.74 -5.24
CA TRP A 39 8.68 7.84 -6.10
C TRP A 39 9.10 6.55 -5.39
N ILE A 40 9.53 6.65 -4.14
CA ILE A 40 9.90 5.47 -3.33
C ILE A 40 8.67 4.57 -3.11
N ALA A 41 7.50 5.15 -2.81
CA ALA A 41 6.26 4.41 -2.66
C ALA A 41 5.85 3.69 -3.96
N ILE A 42 6.01 4.35 -5.12
CA ILE A 42 5.74 3.75 -6.43
C ILE A 42 6.70 2.58 -6.73
N PHE A 43 7.99 2.74 -6.44
CA PHE A 43 8.97 1.68 -6.63
C PHE A 43 8.63 0.44 -5.80
N GLN A 44 8.22 0.63 -4.55
CA GLN A 44 7.80 -0.45 -3.67
C GLN A 44 6.59 -1.22 -4.23
N VAL A 45 5.59 -0.54 -4.81
CA VAL A 45 4.44 -1.18 -5.46
C VAL A 45 4.86 -2.00 -6.70
N ILE A 46 5.81 -1.50 -7.50
CA ILE A 46 6.30 -2.18 -8.71
C ILE A 46 7.00 -3.51 -8.36
N THR A 47 7.69 -3.58 -7.21
CA THR A 47 8.40 -4.79 -6.77
C THR A 47 7.50 -5.93 -6.30
N LEU A 48 6.18 -5.70 -6.19
CA LEU A 48 5.19 -6.66 -5.70
C LEU A 48 5.44 -7.20 -4.29
N GLU A 49 6.28 -6.54 -3.50
CA GLU A 49 6.50 -6.86 -2.10
C GLU A 49 5.73 -5.85 -1.22
N GLY A 50 4.72 -6.32 -0.47
CA GLY A 50 3.93 -5.45 0.41
C GLY A 50 3.04 -4.41 -0.31
N TRP A 51 2.79 -4.58 -1.62
CA TRP A 51 1.96 -3.64 -2.41
C TRP A 51 0.48 -3.62 -1.99
N VAL A 52 -0.04 -4.74 -1.49
CA VAL A 52 -1.44 -4.90 -1.06
C VAL A 52 -1.73 -4.01 0.14
N ASP A 53 -0.80 -3.92 1.10
CA ASP A 53 -0.95 -3.09 2.29
C ASP A 53 -1.00 -1.60 1.92
N ILE A 54 -0.15 -1.16 1.00
CA ILE A 54 -0.15 0.22 0.46
C ILE A 54 -1.46 0.55 -0.24
N MET A 55 -1.98 -0.37 -1.07
CA MET A 55 -3.26 -0.19 -1.74
C MET A 55 -4.39 -0.01 -0.72
N TYR A 56 -4.43 -0.80 0.35
CA TYR A 56 -5.44 -0.66 1.39
C TYR A 56 -5.34 0.68 2.13
N TYR A 57 -4.12 1.16 2.44
CA TYR A 57 -3.95 2.47 3.05
C TYR A 57 -4.46 3.61 2.17
N VAL A 58 -4.23 3.55 0.85
CA VAL A 58 -4.68 4.61 -0.09
C VAL A 58 -6.19 4.54 -0.35
N MET A 59 -6.76 3.33 -0.34
CA MET A 59 -8.20 3.12 -0.50
C MET A 59 -9.00 3.76 0.64
N ASP A 60 -8.53 3.58 1.88
CA ASP A 60 -9.17 4.13 3.08
C ASP A 60 -9.01 5.65 3.18
N ALA A 61 -7.89 6.19 2.68
CA ALA A 61 -7.58 7.61 2.79
C ALA A 61 -8.27 8.51 1.75
N HIS A 62 -8.44 8.06 0.50
CA HIS A 62 -8.88 8.93 -0.59
C HIS A 62 -10.19 8.50 -1.25
N SER A 63 -10.27 7.26 -1.74
CA SER A 63 -11.49 6.69 -2.34
C SER A 63 -11.22 5.28 -2.87
N PHE A 64 -12.29 4.49 -3.02
CA PHE A 64 -12.23 3.17 -3.65
C PHE A 64 -11.53 3.20 -5.00
N TYR A 65 -11.89 4.10 -5.93
CA TYR A 65 -11.39 4.15 -7.31
C TYR A 65 -9.87 4.20 -7.50
N ASN A 66 -9.10 4.55 -6.46
CA ASN A 66 -7.64 4.52 -6.49
C ASN A 66 -7.08 3.13 -6.78
N PHE A 67 -7.80 2.05 -6.44
CA PHE A 67 -7.38 0.68 -6.73
C PHE A 67 -7.13 0.44 -8.22
N ILE A 68 -7.91 1.08 -9.10
CA ILE A 68 -7.84 0.89 -10.54
C ILE A 68 -6.49 1.40 -11.07
N TYR A 69 -6.01 2.54 -10.59
CA TYR A 69 -4.70 3.10 -10.96
C TYR A 69 -3.54 2.18 -10.54
N PHE A 70 -3.61 1.60 -9.34
CA PHE A 70 -2.61 0.64 -8.87
C PHE A 70 -2.59 -0.64 -9.71
N ILE A 71 -3.75 -1.17 -10.08
CA ILE A 71 -3.85 -2.39 -10.91
C ILE A 71 -3.26 -2.16 -12.31
N PHE A 72 -3.55 -1.03 -12.96
CA PHE A 72 -2.94 -0.70 -14.25
C PHE A 72 -1.42 -0.54 -14.16
N LEU A 73 -0.91 0.13 -13.11
CA LEU A 73 0.53 0.28 -12.86
C LEU A 73 1.24 -1.06 -12.70
N ILE A 74 0.62 -2.00 -11.96
CA ILE A 74 1.15 -3.35 -11.75
C ILE A 74 1.16 -4.15 -13.05
N ILE A 75 0.08 -4.12 -13.84
CA ILE A 75 0.00 -4.86 -15.11
C ILE A 75 1.05 -4.36 -16.10
N VAL A 76 1.17 -3.05 -16.28
CA VAL A 76 2.17 -2.44 -17.16
C VAL A 76 3.59 -2.76 -16.68
N SER A 77 3.83 -2.65 -15.37
CA SER A 77 5.16 -2.93 -14.81
C SER A 77 5.55 -4.40 -14.93
N ILE A 78 4.64 -5.34 -14.66
CA ILE A 78 4.91 -6.77 -14.87
C ILE A 78 5.19 -7.05 -16.34
N MET A 79 4.40 -6.50 -17.25
CA MET A 79 4.55 -6.72 -18.69
C MET A 79 5.85 -6.14 -19.26
N THR A 80 6.35 -5.02 -18.72
CA THR A 80 7.58 -4.37 -19.18
C THR A 80 8.83 -4.82 -18.44
N PHE A 81 8.77 -5.07 -17.13
CA PHE A 81 9.94 -5.44 -16.32
C PHE A 81 10.22 -6.95 -16.27
N ARG A 82 9.20 -7.84 -16.32
CA ARG A 82 9.44 -9.30 -16.35
C ARG A 82 10.11 -9.85 -17.61
N PRO A 83 9.90 -9.34 -18.84
CA PRO A 83 10.61 -9.88 -20.00
C PRO A 83 12.13 -9.64 -19.94
N LEU A 84 12.62 -8.72 -19.10
CA LEU A 84 14.06 -8.50 -18.89
C LEU A 84 14.75 -9.64 -18.12
N GLN A 85 14.02 -10.48 -17.37
CA GLN A 85 14.61 -11.66 -16.73
C GLN A 85 14.71 -12.87 -17.66
N LEU A 86 13.83 -13.02 -18.67
CA LEU A 86 13.82 -14.17 -19.59
C LEU A 86 14.90 -14.10 -20.69
N ASP A 87 15.51 -12.93 -20.91
CA ASP A 87 16.66 -12.78 -21.82
C ASP A 87 18.01 -13.04 -21.11
N SER A 88 18.01 -13.15 -19.78
CA SER A 88 19.22 -13.34 -18.97
C SER A 88 19.46 -14.78 -18.50
N THR A 89 18.48 -15.68 -18.66
CA THR A 89 18.78 -17.11 -18.57
C THR A 89 19.46 -17.51 -19.87
N PRO A 90 20.75 -17.86 -19.87
CA PRO A 90 21.34 -18.50 -21.05
C PRO A 90 20.47 -19.71 -21.36
N ASP A 91 19.96 -19.81 -22.59
CA ASP A 91 19.37 -21.02 -23.13
C ASP A 91 20.26 -22.19 -22.70
N LYS A 92 19.83 -22.98 -21.71
CA LYS A 92 20.45 -24.28 -21.52
C LYS A 92 20.05 -25.02 -22.79
N PRO A 93 21.01 -25.44 -23.64
CA PRO A 93 20.65 -26.16 -24.84
C PRO A 93 19.85 -27.38 -24.39
N THR A 94 18.63 -27.49 -24.92
CA THR A 94 17.84 -28.71 -24.84
C THR A 94 18.75 -29.83 -25.32
N ARG A 95 19.28 -30.64 -24.40
CA ARG A 95 20.09 -31.79 -24.74
C ARG A 95 19.17 -32.73 -25.53
N VAL A 96 19.38 -32.80 -26.84
CA VAL A 96 18.84 -33.90 -27.63
C VAL A 96 19.62 -35.14 -27.19
N SER A 97 18.94 -36.03 -26.47
CA SER A 97 19.34 -37.42 -26.23
C SER A 97 18.15 -38.31 -26.48
#